data_AF-A0A6J4I2Z4-F1
#
_entry.id   AF-A0A6J4I2Z4-F1
#
_cell.length_a   1.000
_cell.length_b   1.000
_cell.length_c   1.000
_cell.angle_alpha   90.00
_cell.angle_beta   90.00
_cell.angle_gamma   90.00
#
_symmetry.space_group_name_H-M   'P 1'
#
loop_
_entity.id
_entity.type
_entity.pdbx_description
1 polymer ?
#
loop_
_entity_poly.entity_id
_entity_poly.type
_entity_poly.pdbx_seq_one_letter_code
_entity_poly.pdbx_strand_id
1 'polypeptide(L)' 'MGWQRAPGYGWRALVEADVARWKRVVGDGLRSQTDGRQRTEVAIAAGVLNRMLDLGRPEYVRVA' A
#
# COMPACT_ATOMS: atom_id res chain seq x y z
N MET A 1 -24.19 15.83 0.87
CA MET A 1 -22.72 15.68 0.92
C MET A 1 -22.21 15.57 2.36
N GLY A 2 -22.80 14.68 3.18
CA GLY A 2 -22.40 14.53 4.59
C GLY A 2 -21.71 13.21 4.90
N TRP A 3 -22.00 12.16 4.12
CA TRP A 3 -21.54 10.79 4.38
C TRP A 3 -20.04 10.57 4.11
N GLN A 4 -19.42 11.38 3.24
CA GLN A 4 -17.97 11.31 2.96
C GLN A 4 -17.09 11.83 4.10
N ARG A 5 -17.64 12.62 5.03
CA ARG A 5 -16.91 13.14 6.20
C ARG A 5 -16.96 12.21 7.41
N ALA A 6 -17.61 11.05 7.30
CA ALA A 6 -17.60 10.07 8.37
C ALA A 6 -16.17 9.53 8.56
N PRO A 7 -15.63 9.54 9.79
CA PRO A 7 -14.32 8.97 10.06
C PRO A 7 -14.30 7.50 9.63
N GLY A 8 -13.27 7.11 8.87
CA GLY A 8 -13.11 5.74 8.34
C GLY A 8 -13.67 5.51 6.93
N TYR A 9 -14.46 6.42 6.36
CA TYR A 9 -15.01 6.23 5.01
C TYR A 9 -13.91 6.10 3.93
N GLY A 10 -12.80 6.83 4.08
CA GLY A 10 -11.65 6.73 3.18
C GLY A 10 -10.73 5.52 3.43
N TRP A 11 -10.89 4.80 4.54
CA TRP A 11 -9.96 3.73 4.91
C TRP A 11 -10.03 2.55 3.94
N ARG A 12 -11.26 2.20 3.52
CA ARG A 12 -11.47 1.15 2.52
C ARG A 12 -10.81 1.48 1.19
N ALA A 13 -10.94 2.73 0.73
CA ALA A 13 -10.31 3.17 -0.52
C ALA A 13 -8.77 3.08 -0.45
N LEU A 14 -8.17 3.39 0.71
CA LEU A 14 -6.72 3.25 0.93
C LEU A 14 -6.28 1.78 0.88
N VAL A 15 -7.02 0.87 1.52
CA VAL A 15 -6.74 -0.56 1.49
C VAL A 15 -6.89 -1.12 0.07
N GLU A 16 -7.96 -0.75 -0.64
CA GLU A 16 -8.18 -1.18 -2.03
C GLU A 16 -7.06 -0.69 -2.96
N ALA A 17 -6.60 0.55 -2.78
CA ALA A 17 -5.48 1.10 -3.53
C ALA A 17 -4.17 0.34 -3.24
N ASP A 18 -3.90 -0.02 -1.98
CA ASP A 18 -2.70 -0.77 -1.61
C ASP A 18 -2.72 -2.20 -2.19
N VAL A 19 -3.86 -2.89 -2.12
CA VAL A 19 -4.05 -4.22 -2.74
C VAL A 19 -3.91 -4.16 -4.26
N ALA A 20 -4.43 -3.12 -4.91
CA ALA A 20 -4.28 -2.94 -6.35
C ALA A 20 -2.80 -2.73 -6.75
N ARG A 21 -2.05 -1.94 -5.97
CA ARG A 21 -0.60 -1.75 -6.17
C ARG A 21 0.18 -3.03 -5.97
N TRP A 22 -0.16 -3.80 -4.94
CA TRP A 22 0.44 -5.11 -4.69
C TRP A 22 0.34 -6.00 -5.92
N LYS A 23 -0.87 -6.23 -6.42
CA LYS A 23 -1.11 -7.08 -7.59
C LYS A 23 -0.40 -6.58 -8.84
N ARG A 24 -0.32 -5.26 -9.04
CA ARG A 24 0.34 -4.67 -10.22
C ARG A 24 1.86 -4.81 -10.20
N VAL A 25 2.49 -4.67 -9.04
CA VAL A 25 3.97 -4.62 -8.93
C VAL A 25 4.57 -5.96 -8.52
N VAL A 26 3.93 -6.65 -7.58
CA VAL A 26 4.40 -7.95 -7.05
C VAL A 26 3.83 -9.11 -7.90
N GLY A 27 2.57 -8.99 -8.33
CA GLY A 27 1.87 -10.01 -9.10
C GLY A 27 0.88 -10.82 -8.25
N ASP A 28 0.38 -11.92 -8.85
CA ASP A 28 -0.72 -12.72 -8.30
C ASP A 28 -0.27 -13.82 -7.31
N GLY A 29 1.02 -13.96 -7.04
CA GLY A 29 1.53 -15.01 -6.17
C GLY A 29 2.93 -14.75 -5.63
N LEU A 30 3.30 -15.52 -4.61
CA LEU A 30 4.62 -15.51 -4.01
C LEU A 30 5.51 -16.55 -4.71
N ARG A 31 6.81 -16.23 -4.86
CA ARG A 31 7.79 -17.14 -5.44
C ARG A 31 8.30 -18.17 -4.45
N SER A 32 8.27 -17.82 -3.16
CA SER A 32 8.73 -18.68 -2.09
C SER A 32 7.76 -19.83 -1.83
N GLN A 33 8.30 -21.04 -1.66
CA GLN A 33 7.49 -22.26 -1.45
C GLN A 33 7.28 -22.62 0.04
N THR A 34 8.02 -21.98 0.95
CA THR A 34 7.91 -22.26 2.40
C THR A 34 7.39 -21.04 3.13
N ASP A 35 6.55 -21.25 4.14
CA ASP A 35 5.90 -20.18 4.92
C ASP A 35 6.90 -19.14 5.46
N GLY A 36 8.04 -19.59 5.99
CA GLY A 36 9.07 -18.68 6.51
C GLY A 36 9.65 -17.77 5.42
N ARG A 37 9.86 -18.30 4.22
CA ARG A 37 10.36 -17.52 3.07
C ARG A 37 9.26 -16.64 2.48
N GLN A 38 8.02 -17.11 2.43
CA GLN A 38 6.86 -16.33 2.01
C GLN A 38 6.63 -15.11 2.91
N ARG A 39 6.69 -15.28 4.23
CA ARG A 39 6.56 -14.16 5.17
C ARG A 39 7.65 -13.11 4.98
N THR A 40 8.88 -13.55 4.70
CA THR A 40 10.01 -12.66 4.40
C THR A 40 9.81 -11.92 3.08
N GLU A 41 9.39 -12.64 2.04
CA GLU A 41 9.08 -12.07 0.72
C GLU A 41 7.99 -10.99 0.82
N VAL A 42 6.91 -11.28 1.56
CA VAL A 42 5.82 -10.33 1.79
C VAL A 42 6.32 -9.08 2.53
N ALA A 43 7.13 -9.24 3.59
CA ALA A 43 7.66 -8.13 4.35
C ALA A 43 8.55 -7.20 3.50
N ILE A 44 9.41 -7.79 2.66
CA ILE A 44 10.28 -7.03 1.75
C ILE A 44 9.43 -6.31 0.69
N ALA A 45 8.48 -7.01 0.04
CA ALA A 45 7.64 -6.43 -0.98
C ALA A 45 6.79 -5.25 -0.45
N ALA A 46 6.20 -5.40 0.74
CA ALA A 46 5.49 -4.31 1.42
C ALA A 46 6.43 -3.12 1.70
N GLY A 47 7.65 -3.38 2.18
CA GLY A 47 8.65 -2.33 2.40
C GLY A 47 9.02 -1.56 1.13
N VAL A 48 9.19 -2.26 0.01
CA VAL A 48 9.46 -1.64 -1.30
C VAL A 48 8.27 -0.79 -1.75
N LEU A 49 7.04 -1.28 -1.62
CA LEU A 49 5.84 -0.53 -2.00
C LEU A 49 5.66 0.73 -1.15
N ASN A 50 5.94 0.66 0.15
CA ASN A 50 5.93 1.84 1.03
C ASN A 50 6.99 2.85 0.62
N ARG A 51 8.22 2.41 0.32
CA ARG A 51 9.29 3.31 -0.14
C ARG A 51 8.97 3.97 -1.48
N MET A 52 8.31 3.27 -2.40
CA MET A 52 7.83 3.87 -3.65
C MET A 52 6.80 4.97 -3.41
N LEU A 53 5.98 4.86 -2.35
CA LEU A 53 5.05 5.92 -1.96
C LEU A 53 5.83 7.17 -1.57
N ASP A 54 6.88 7.03 -0.76
CA ASP A 54 7.70 8.15 -0.31
C ASP A 54 8.39 8.88 -1.47
N LEU A 55 8.85 8.15 -2.50
CA LEU A 55 9.48 8.75 -3.67
C LEU A 55 8.51 9.52 -4.58
N GLY A 56 7.24 9.12 -4.62
CA GLY A 56 6.20 9.75 -5.45
C GLY A 56 5.35 10.79 -4.71
N ARG A 57 5.54 10.95 -3.40
CA ARG A 57 4.70 11.83 -2.58
C ARG A 57 5.24 13.26 -2.62
N PRO A 58 4.49 14.23 -3.18
CA PRO A 58 4.87 15.63 -3.04
C PRO A 58 4.79 16.04 -1.56
N GLU A 59 5.85 16.68 -1.06
CA GLU A 59 5.87 17.34 0.24
C GLU A 59 4.85 18.48 0.23
N TYR A 60 3.70 18.28 0.87
CA TYR A 60 2.68 19.32 0.98
C TYR A 60 3.05 20.29 2.11
N VAL A 61 3.77 21.35 1.76
CA VAL A 61 4.05 22.45 2.69
C VAL A 61 2.84 23.37 2.73
N ARG A 62 2.16 23.43 3.89
CA ARG A 62 1.16 24.47 4.13
C ARG A 62 1.88 25.80 4.30
N VAL A 63 1.83 26.65 3.28
CA VAL A 63 2.28 28.04 3.37
C VAL A 63 1.18 28.85 4.06
N ALA A 64 1.56 29.62 5.08
CA ALA A 64 0.68 30.50 5.85
C ALA A 64 0.44 31.82 5.12
#